data_AF-A0A2I9CVP2-F1
#
_entry.id   AF-A0A2I9CVP2-F1
#
_cell.length_a   1.000
_cell.length_b   1.000
_cell.length_c   1.000
_cell.angle_alpha   90.00
_cell.angle_beta   90.00
_cell.angle_gamma   90.00
#
_symmetry.space_group_name_H-M   'P 1'
#
loop_
_entity.id
_entity.type
_entity.pdbx_description
1 polymer ?
#
loop_
_entity_poly.entity_id
_entity_poly.type
_entity_poly.pdbx_seq_one_letter_code
_entity_poly.pdbx_strand_id
1 'polypeptide(L)' 'MEEETGAQLIGVDGRVYVLRVWYEGQAPTQHWRASLREGTHGERRHFASIDDCIEHLYGELVRR' A
#
# COMPACT_ATOMS: atom_id res chain seq x y z
N MET A 1 2.93 16.26 -17.91
CA MET A 1 1.51 15.92 -18.12
C MET A 1 1.44 14.41 -18.34
N GLU A 2 1.66 13.65 -17.26
CA GLU A 2 1.70 12.17 -17.26
C GLU A 2 0.99 11.61 -16.00
N GLU A 3 0.11 12.40 -15.35
CA GLU A 3 -0.53 12.01 -14.08
C GLU A 3 -1.97 11.50 -14.23
N GLU A 4 -2.59 11.61 -15.41
CA GLU A 4 -4.04 11.31 -15.56
C GLU A 4 -4.36 9.85 -15.89
N THR A 5 -3.41 9.05 -16.37
CA THR A 5 -3.71 7.70 -16.90
C THR A 5 -3.96 6.64 -15.82
N GLY A 6 -3.52 6.88 -14.58
CA GLY A 6 -3.70 5.92 -13.48
C GLY A 6 -5.11 5.90 -12.86
N ALA A 7 -5.89 6.96 -13.05
CA ALA A 7 -7.17 7.15 -12.37
C ALA A 7 -8.34 6.40 -13.06
N GLN A 8 -8.18 5.99 -14.33
CA GLN A 8 -9.29 5.50 -15.16
C GLN A 8 -9.38 3.97 -15.27
N LEU A 9 -8.56 3.21 -14.52
CA LEU A 9 -8.55 1.73 -14.56
C LEU A 9 -9.50 1.07 -13.53
N ILE A 10 -10.30 1.85 -12.81
CA ILE A 10 -11.10 1.35 -11.69
C ILE A 10 -12.57 1.35 -12.12
N GLY A 11 -13.06 0.19 -12.54
CA GLY A 11 -14.51 -0.04 -12.69
C GLY A 11 -15.26 0.26 -11.39
N VAL A 12 -16.56 0.46 -11.50
CA VAL A 12 -17.47 1.02 -10.47
C VAL A 12 -17.39 0.32 -9.09
N ASP A 13 -16.81 -0.88 -8.98
CA ASP A 13 -16.64 -1.67 -7.75
C ASP A 13 -15.18 -2.09 -7.42
N GLY A 14 -14.19 -1.58 -8.17
CA GLY A 14 -12.78 -1.85 -7.93
C GLY A 14 -12.24 -1.01 -6.76
N ARG A 15 -11.55 -1.63 -5.79
CA ARG A 15 -10.74 -0.88 -4.82
C ARG A 15 -9.29 -0.86 -5.30
N VAL A 16 -8.68 0.32 -5.33
CA VAL A 16 -7.26 0.46 -5.61
C VAL A 16 -6.52 0.75 -4.33
N TYR A 17 -5.40 0.05 -4.14
CA TYR A 17 -4.50 0.30 -3.04
C TYR A 17 -3.14 0.75 -3.59
N VAL A 18 -2.60 1.81 -3.00
CA VAL A 18 -1.25 2.30 -3.28
C VAL A 18 -0.32 1.74 -2.20
N LEU A 19 0.53 0.81 -2.59
CA LEU A 19 1.59 0.26 -1.75
C LEU A 19 2.87 1.09 -1.94
N ARG A 20 3.49 1.52 -0.83
CA ARG A 20 4.84 2.09 -0.81
C ARG A 20 5.72 1.22 0.06
N VAL A 21 6.86 0.78 -0.48
CA VAL A 21 7.91 0.04 0.22
C VAL A 21 9.18 0.88 0.21
N TRP A 22 9.88 0.93 1.34
CA TRP A 22 11.18 1.60 1.43
C TRP A 22 12.09 0.89 2.42
N TYR A 23 13.38 1.07 2.23
CA TYR A 23 14.41 0.59 3.16
C TYR A 23 14.74 1.72 4.14
N GLU A 24 14.73 1.42 5.43
CA GLU A 24 14.97 2.40 6.50
C GLU A 24 16.13 1.95 7.39
N GLY A 25 16.95 2.93 7.79
CA GLY A 25 17.98 2.78 8.81
C GLY A 25 19.43 2.68 8.31
N GLN A 26 20.36 2.73 9.27
CA GLN A 26 21.76 2.38 9.11
C GLN A 26 22.06 1.13 9.95
N ALA A 27 23.14 0.41 9.65
CA ALA A 27 23.49 -0.81 10.38
C ALA A 27 23.66 -0.50 11.89
N PRO A 28 23.15 -1.35 12.80
CA PRO A 28 22.52 -2.65 12.59
C PRO A 28 20.98 -2.61 12.44
N THR A 29 20.35 -1.44 12.53
CA THR A 29 18.88 -1.31 12.58
C THR A 29 18.25 -1.19 11.20
N GLN A 30 18.80 -1.84 10.20
CA GLN A 30 18.29 -1.80 8.83
C GLN A 30 17.07 -2.69 8.67
N HIS A 31 15.98 -2.15 8.15
CA HIS A 31 14.76 -2.93 7.95
C HIS A 31 13.92 -2.38 6.80
N TRP A 32 13.14 -3.26 6.19
CA TRP A 32 12.14 -2.88 5.20
C TRP A 32 10.87 -2.41 5.89
N ARG A 33 10.30 -1.31 5.39
CA ARG A 33 9.02 -0.76 5.83
C ARG A 33 8.03 -0.74 4.68
N ALA A 34 6.75 -0.75 5.03
CA ALA A 34 5.66 -0.60 4.08
C ALA A 34 4.60 0.37 4.58
N SER A 35 3.87 0.96 3.64
CA SER A 35 2.63 1.69 3.93
C SER A 35 1.62 1.45 2.82
N LEU A 36 0.36 1.41 3.17
CA LEU A 36 -0.76 1.20 2.26
C LEU A 36 -1.72 2.39 2.33
N ARG A 37 -2.27 2.79 1.19
CA ARG A 37 -3.34 3.80 1.11
C ARG A 37 -4.42 3.31 0.16
N GLU A 38 -5.69 3.40 0.55
CA GLU A 38 -6.81 3.18 -0.37
C GLU A 38 -7.01 4.41 -1.27
N GLY A 39 -6.94 4.22 -2.58
CA GLY A 39 -7.01 5.28 -3.58
C GLY A 39 -5.96 6.38 -3.40
N THR A 40 -6.25 7.55 -3.95
CA THR A 40 -5.39 8.75 -3.87
C THR A 40 -5.64 9.56 -2.58
N HIS A 41 -6.83 9.44 -1.99
CA HIS A 41 -7.29 10.27 -0.86
C HIS A 41 -7.54 9.50 0.45
N GLY A 42 -7.40 8.17 0.46
CA GLY A 42 -7.62 7.39 1.68
C GLY A 42 -6.56 7.63 2.75
N GLU A 43 -6.85 7.13 3.95
CA GLU A 43 -5.91 7.15 5.06
C GLU A 43 -4.70 6.25 4.75
N ARG A 44 -3.49 6.72 5.10
CA ARG A 44 -2.27 5.94 4.94
C ARG A 44 -2.00 5.15 6.21
N ARG A 45 -1.99 3.82 6.09
CA ARG A 45 -1.57 2.90 7.16
C ARG A 45 -0.10 2.54 7.01
N HIS A 46 0.65 2.59 8.09
CA HIS A 46 2.05 2.19 8.15
C HIS A 46 2.20 0.80 8.77
N PHE A 47 3.18 0.04 8.28
CA PHE A 47 3.47 -1.32 8.74
C PHE A 47 4.94 -1.42 9.15
N ALA A 48 5.19 -2.20 10.20
CA ALA A 48 6.54 -2.39 10.73
C ALA A 48 7.36 -3.33 9.82
N SER A 49 6.71 -4.26 9.13
CA SER A 49 7.32 -5.14 8.14
C SER A 49 6.53 -5.16 6.82
N ILE A 50 7.11 -5.75 5.77
CA ILE A 50 6.38 -6.03 4.53
C ILE A 50 5.34 -7.14 4.77
N ASP A 51 5.66 -8.13 5.61
CA ASP A 51 4.79 -9.26 5.91
C ASP A 51 3.49 -8.80 6.59
N ASP A 52 3.57 -7.89 7.57
CA ASP A 52 2.38 -7.31 8.23
C ASP A 52 1.46 -6.60 7.22
N CYS A 53 2.05 -5.94 6.22
CA CYS A 53 1.30 -5.26 5.16
C CYS A 53 0.60 -6.26 4.24
N ILE A 54 1.25 -7.37 3.92
CA ILE A 54 0.70 -8.43 3.07
C ILE A 54 -0.43 -9.15 3.80
N GLU A 55 -0.26 -9.51 5.07
CA GLU A 55 -1.31 -10.12 5.89
C GLU A 55 -2.54 -9.23 5.97
N HIS A 56 -2.33 -7.91 6.16
CA HIS A 56 -3.43 -6.96 6.14
C HIS A 56 -4.17 -6.94 4.80
N LEU A 57 -3.44 -6.87 3.68
CA LEU A 57 -4.01 -6.88 2.34
C LEU A 57 -4.81 -8.15 2.06
N TYR A 58 -4.28 -9.32 2.44
CA TYR A 58 -5.02 -10.57 2.31
C TYR A 58 -6.33 -10.52 3.12
N GLY A 59 -6.30 -10.03 4.36
CA GLY A 59 -7.51 -9.87 5.16
C GLY A 59 -8.55 -8.93 4.53
N GLU A 60 -8.14 -7.84 3.90
CA GLU A 60 -9.05 -6.92 3.19
C GLU A 60 -9.64 -7.53 1.91
N LEU A 61 -8.84 -8.29 1.17
CA LEU A 61 -9.28 -8.92 -0.09
C LEU A 61 -10.13 -10.17 0.15
N VAL A 62 -9.88 -10.93 1.22
CA VAL A 62 -10.58 -12.17 1.58
C VAL A 62 -11.88 -11.91 2.32
N ARG A 63 -12.08 -10.77 3.00
CA ARG A 63 -13.36 -10.40 3.64
C ARG A 63 -14.50 -10.07 2.64
N ARG A 64 -14.41 -10.62 1.43
CA ARG A 64 -15.43 -10.59 0.39
C ARG A 64 -16.20 -11.91 0.35
#